data_AF-A0A0L6WVM9-F1
#
_entry.id   AF-A0A0L6WVM9-F1
#
_cell.length_a   1.000
_cell.length_b   1.000
_cell.length_c   1.000
_cell.angle_alpha   90.00
_cell.angle_beta   90.00
_cell.angle_gamma   90.00
#
_symmetry.space_group_name_H-M   'P 1'
#
loop_
_entity.id
_entity.type
_entity.pdbx_description
1 polymer ?
#
loop_
_entity_poly.entity_id
_entity_poly.type
_entity_poly.pdbx_seq_one_letter_code
_entity_poly.pdbx_strand_id
1 'polypeptide(L)'
;MKTKPVTSHVSEDFQIECHVIGDPLATIPPLNPNPPPFILTKQFTSEQQAKLVSNHDTGFLTSDKINVLVDMVAKQEKAFAWEDSERGSLRPDFFPPVRIPTIPHVPWVQHNRPIPPGLEKEVCEIIRDKISAGVYEPSNSAYRSRWFCVLKKNGKLRIVHSLEPLNRVTIRHSGVPPFPDHVAESFAGRICSATLDLYVGYDERLIDPASPT
;
A
#
# COMPACT_ATOMS: atom_id res chain seq x y z
N MET A 1 -14.16 -21.90 8.53
CA MET A 1 -12.77 -22.44 8.55
C MET A 1 -11.97 -21.64 7.53
N LYS A 2 -10.83 -21.04 7.90
CA LYS A 2 -10.03 -20.23 6.96
C LYS A 2 -9.34 -21.13 5.92
N THR A 3 -9.50 -20.86 4.63
CA THR A 3 -8.77 -21.57 3.56
C THR A 3 -7.29 -21.20 3.63
N LYS A 4 -6.42 -22.22 3.63
CA LYS A 4 -4.96 -22.04 3.71
C LYS A 4 -4.32 -22.31 2.33
N PRO A 5 -3.32 -21.50 1.93
CA PRO A 5 -2.42 -21.80 0.80
C PRO A 5 -1.74 -23.16 0.92
N VAL A 6 -1.46 -23.77 -0.24
CA VAL A 6 -0.86 -25.09 -0.39
C VAL A 6 0.62 -25.05 -0.01
N THR A 7 1.09 -26.08 0.67
CA THR A 7 2.54 -26.27 0.91
C THR A 7 3.09 -27.13 -0.21
N SER A 8 3.92 -26.55 -1.08
CA SER A 8 4.53 -27.21 -2.23
C SER A 8 5.87 -26.55 -2.57
N HIS A 9 6.68 -27.19 -3.40
CA HIS A 9 7.87 -26.59 -4.01
C HIS A 9 7.47 -25.40 -4.89
N VAL A 10 8.25 -24.31 -4.85
CA VAL A 10 8.08 -23.11 -5.67
C VAL A 10 9.24 -23.07 -6.67
N SER A 11 8.94 -22.93 -7.97
CA SER A 11 9.97 -22.79 -9.01
C SER A 11 10.75 -21.48 -8.82
N GLU A 12 12.00 -21.45 -9.27
CA GLU A 12 12.82 -20.22 -9.33
C GLU A 12 12.12 -19.11 -10.14
N ASP A 13 11.27 -19.47 -11.11
CA ASP A 13 10.47 -18.51 -11.90
C ASP A 13 9.49 -17.65 -11.07
N PHE A 14 9.25 -18.01 -9.80
CA PHE A 14 8.40 -17.26 -8.88
C PHE A 14 9.21 -16.59 -7.76
N GLN A 15 10.54 -16.61 -7.85
CA GLN A 15 11.40 -15.93 -6.91
C GLN A 15 11.19 -14.42 -7.01
N ILE A 16 10.93 -13.79 -5.86
CA ILE A 16 10.79 -12.35 -5.78
C ILE A 16 12.19 -11.75 -5.68
N GLU A 17 12.64 -11.14 -6.78
CA GLU A 17 13.91 -10.44 -6.82
C GLU A 17 13.73 -8.94 -6.59
N CYS A 18 14.73 -8.34 -5.94
CA CYS A 18 14.82 -6.90 -5.73
C CYS A 18 16.13 -6.44 -6.35
N HIS A 19 16.06 -5.59 -7.37
CA HIS A 19 17.22 -5.08 -8.07
C HIS A 19 17.42 -3.61 -7.74
N VAL A 20 18.26 -3.30 -6.75
CA VAL A 20 18.60 -1.90 -6.48
C VAL A 20 19.58 -1.41 -7.54
N ILE A 21 19.07 -0.75 -8.59
CA ILE A 21 19.87 -0.21 -9.69
C ILE A 21 20.21 1.26 -9.40
N GLY A 22 21.50 1.54 -9.22
CA GLY A 22 21.99 2.88 -8.86
C GLY A 22 21.80 3.20 -7.37
N ASP A 23 22.09 4.45 -6.98
CA ASP A 23 21.88 4.92 -5.61
C ASP A 23 20.49 5.58 -5.50
N PRO A 24 19.52 4.94 -4.81
CA PRO A 24 18.18 5.51 -4.63
C PRO A 24 18.16 6.77 -3.75
N LEU A 25 19.24 7.03 -3.00
CA LEU A 25 19.35 8.17 -2.08
C LEU A 25 20.06 9.37 -2.72
N ALA A 26 20.63 9.22 -3.92
CA ALA A 26 21.43 10.26 -4.57
C ALA A 26 20.67 11.56 -4.83
N THR A 27 19.34 11.51 -4.96
CA THR A 27 18.48 12.67 -5.23
C THR A 27 17.83 13.25 -3.97
N ILE A 28 18.11 12.70 -2.78
CA ILE A 28 17.53 13.19 -1.53
C ILE A 28 18.06 14.59 -1.24
N PRO A 29 17.17 15.60 -1.13
CA PRO A 29 17.61 16.96 -0.86
C PRO A 29 18.16 17.08 0.56
N PRO A 30 19.22 17.88 0.79
CA PRO A 30 19.73 18.12 2.12
C PRO A 30 18.70 18.87 2.97
N LEU A 31 18.62 18.48 4.25
CA LEU A 31 17.80 19.17 5.22
C LEU A 31 18.52 20.42 5.73
N ASN A 32 17.77 21.51 5.83
CA ASN A 32 18.26 22.75 6.41
C ASN A 32 17.83 22.80 7.88
N PRO A 33 18.77 22.86 8.85
CA PRO A 33 18.43 22.99 10.28
C PRO A 33 17.67 24.27 10.62
N ASN A 34 17.77 25.31 9.78
CA ASN A 34 17.07 26.59 9.94
C ASN A 34 16.30 26.89 8.64
N PRO A 35 15.19 26.17 8.38
CA PRO A 35 14.47 26.29 7.13
C PRO A 35 13.80 27.67 7.00
N PRO A 36 13.58 28.15 5.78
CA PRO A 36 12.75 29.34 5.56
C PRO A 36 11.31 29.08 6.02
N PRO A 37 10.49 30.13 6.18
CA PRO A 37 9.06 29.97 6.44
C PRO A 37 8.40 29.06 5.42
N PHE A 38 7.47 28.23 5.88
CA PHE A 38 6.74 27.28 5.02
C PHE A 38 6.07 28.01 3.85
N ILE A 39 6.24 27.44 2.66
CA ILE A 39 5.57 27.86 1.43
C ILE A 39 4.69 26.70 0.97
N LEU A 40 3.44 27.01 0.65
CA LEU A 40 2.48 26.06 0.10
C LEU A 40 3.08 25.35 -1.13
N THR A 41 2.98 24.02 -1.16
CA THR A 41 3.43 23.20 -2.30
C THR A 41 2.22 22.64 -3.06
N LYS A 42 2.46 21.77 -4.06
CA LYS A 42 1.37 21.21 -4.86
C LYS A 42 0.55 20.19 -4.09
N GLN A 43 1.22 19.34 -3.31
CA GLN A 43 0.61 18.24 -2.57
C GLN A 43 0.51 18.51 -1.06
N PHE A 44 1.40 19.34 -0.50
CA PHE A 44 1.38 19.69 0.92
C PHE A 44 0.73 21.05 1.17
N THR A 45 -0.53 21.01 1.65
CA THR A 45 -1.39 22.19 1.84
C THR A 45 -1.21 22.84 3.22
N SER A 46 -1.66 24.09 3.38
CA SER A 46 -1.63 24.78 4.68
C SER A 46 -2.45 24.04 5.76
N GLU A 47 -3.55 23.38 5.38
CA GLU A 47 -4.35 22.59 6.33
C GLU A 47 -3.62 21.34 6.80
N GLN A 48 -2.98 20.62 5.87
CA GLN A 48 -2.15 19.46 6.19
C GLN A 48 -0.93 19.86 7.03
N GLN A 49 -0.32 21.01 6.73
CA GLN A 49 0.78 21.56 7.51
C GLN A 49 0.33 21.91 8.93
N ALA A 50 -0.79 22.59 9.10
CA ALA A 50 -1.34 22.91 10.42
C ALA A 50 -1.63 21.63 11.22
N LYS A 51 -2.18 20.61 10.55
CA LYS A 51 -2.42 19.30 11.16
C LYS A 51 -1.12 18.60 11.56
N LEU A 52 -0.08 18.65 10.71
CA LEU A 52 1.23 18.09 11.01
C LEU A 52 1.84 18.76 12.25
N VAL A 53 1.80 20.09 12.32
CA VAL A 53 2.28 20.85 13.48
C VAL A 53 1.49 20.48 14.73
N SER A 54 0.16 20.51 14.67
CA SER A 54 -0.71 20.18 15.82
C SER A 54 -0.48 18.76 16.34
N ASN A 55 -0.20 17.78 15.47
CA ASN A 55 0.07 16.41 15.87
C ASN A 55 1.43 16.26 16.59
N HIS A 56 2.38 17.15 16.35
CA HIS A 56 3.73 17.08 16.90
C HIS A 56 4.00 18.11 18.02
N ASP A 57 3.07 19.04 18.26
CA ASP A 57 3.11 20.01 19.36
C ASP A 57 2.75 19.36 20.71
N THR A 58 3.60 18.41 21.12
CA THR A 58 3.45 17.59 22.33
C THR A 58 4.43 18.00 23.43
N GLY A 59 5.27 19.01 23.18
CA GLY A 59 6.38 19.43 24.03
C GLY A 59 7.67 18.60 23.87
N PHE A 60 7.64 17.49 23.12
CA PHE A 60 8.85 16.69 22.83
C PHE A 60 9.75 17.34 21.78
N LEU A 61 9.16 17.87 20.70
CA LEU A 61 9.88 18.62 19.67
C LEU A 61 9.78 20.12 19.95
N THR A 62 10.88 20.85 19.75
CA THR A 62 10.86 22.32 19.77
C THR A 62 10.21 22.84 18.49
N SER A 63 9.70 24.07 18.52
CA SER A 63 9.10 24.71 17.34
C SER A 63 10.06 24.72 16.14
N ASP A 64 11.36 24.92 16.36
CA ASP A 64 12.38 24.86 15.30
C ASP A 64 12.49 23.46 14.68
N LYS A 65 12.44 22.40 15.49
CA LYS A 65 12.47 21.01 15.00
C LYS A 65 11.20 20.66 14.23
N ILE A 66 10.05 21.18 14.65
CA ILE A 66 8.78 21.03 13.92
C ILE A 66 8.88 21.75 12.57
N ASN A 67 9.49 22.94 12.51
CA ASN A 67 9.72 23.65 11.25
C ASN A 67 10.64 22.86 10.30
N VAL A 68 11.69 22.21 10.83
CA VAL A 68 12.54 21.30 10.04
C VAL A 68 11.75 20.11 9.50
N LEU A 69 10.85 19.53 10.30
CA LEU A 69 9.97 18.45 9.84
C LEU A 69 9.03 18.91 8.72
N VAL A 70 8.44 20.10 8.85
CA VAL A 70 7.60 20.72 7.82
C VAL A 70 8.39 20.94 6.51
N ASP A 71 9.62 21.44 6.59
CA ASP A 71 10.51 21.61 5.43
C ASP A 71 10.87 20.26 4.79
N MET A 72 11.13 19.23 5.58
CA MET A 72 11.41 17.87 5.10
C MET A 72 10.22 17.32 4.30
N VAL A 73 9.00 17.41 4.85
CA VAL A 73 7.77 16.96 4.17
C VAL A 73 7.53 17.77 2.90
N ALA A 74 7.75 19.09 2.93
CA ALA A 74 7.58 19.94 1.76
C ALA A 74 8.57 19.60 0.63
N LYS A 75 9.86 19.41 0.95
CA LYS A 75 10.90 19.03 -0.02
C LYS A 75 10.68 17.65 -0.62
N GLN A 76 10.05 16.76 0.14
CA GLN A 76 9.76 15.39 -0.25
C GLN A 76 8.26 15.18 -0.47
N GLU A 77 7.52 16.20 -0.95
CA GLU A 77 6.06 16.14 -1.04
C GLU A 77 5.56 14.88 -1.77
N LYS A 78 6.28 14.43 -2.80
CA LYS A 78 5.97 13.23 -3.59
C LYS A 78 6.12 11.89 -2.85
N ALA A 79 6.76 11.89 -1.68
CA ALA A 79 6.90 10.69 -0.85
C ALA A 79 5.70 10.47 0.08
N PHE A 80 4.88 11.50 0.28
CA PHE A 80 3.72 11.45 1.18
C PHE A 80 2.43 11.47 0.37
N ALA A 81 1.56 10.50 0.60
CA ALA A 81 0.23 10.47 0.02
C ALA A 81 -0.81 10.94 1.03
N TRP A 82 -1.59 11.95 0.66
CA TRP A 82 -2.72 12.47 1.42
C TRP A 82 -4.05 11.97 0.87
N GLU A 83 -4.09 11.73 -0.44
CA GLU A 83 -5.25 11.18 -1.16
C GLU A 83 -4.89 9.93 -1.99
N ASP A 84 -5.90 9.12 -2.34
CA ASP A 84 -5.73 7.92 -3.18
C ASP A 84 -5.09 8.24 -4.55
N SER A 85 -5.25 9.46 -5.06
CA SER A 85 -4.67 9.90 -6.34
C SER A 85 -3.15 10.13 -6.29
N GLU A 86 -2.60 10.35 -5.09
CA GLU A 86 -1.18 10.64 -4.86
C GLU A 86 -0.36 9.38 -4.53
N ARG A 87 -1.02 8.22 -4.47
CA ARG A 87 -0.37 6.96 -4.15
C ARG A 87 0.77 6.66 -5.12
N GLY A 88 1.86 6.15 -4.57
CA GLY A 88 3.01 5.68 -5.33
C GLY A 88 2.81 4.25 -5.83
N SER A 89 3.68 3.84 -6.76
CA SER A 89 3.98 2.44 -7.03
C SER A 89 5.48 2.25 -6.93
N LEU A 90 5.90 1.06 -6.49
CA LEU A 90 7.30 0.70 -6.50
C LEU A 90 7.81 0.69 -7.95
N ARG A 91 9.01 1.22 -8.15
CA ARG A 91 9.56 1.30 -9.50
C ARG A 91 9.73 -0.12 -10.09
N PRO A 92 9.19 -0.40 -11.29
CA PRO A 92 9.25 -1.75 -11.86
C PRO A 92 10.67 -2.26 -12.17
N ASP A 93 11.63 -1.36 -12.34
CA ASP A 93 13.04 -1.71 -12.53
C ASP A 93 13.70 -2.24 -11.26
N PHE A 94 13.19 -1.86 -10.09
CA PHE A 94 13.66 -2.38 -8.80
C PHE A 94 12.83 -3.58 -8.34
N PHE A 95 11.52 -3.49 -8.59
CA PHE A 95 10.53 -4.44 -8.14
C PHE A 95 9.72 -4.90 -9.35
N PRO A 96 10.19 -5.94 -10.07
CA PRO A 96 9.44 -6.47 -11.19
C PRO A 96 8.05 -6.98 -10.74
N PRO A 97 7.06 -7.03 -11.65
CA PRO A 97 5.72 -7.52 -11.34
C PRO A 97 5.76 -8.90 -10.68
N VAL A 98 4.97 -9.07 -9.62
CA VAL A 98 4.95 -10.32 -8.85
C VAL A 98 4.07 -11.34 -9.56
N ARG A 99 4.62 -12.53 -9.79
CA ARG A 99 3.86 -13.68 -10.30
C ARG A 99 3.36 -14.55 -9.16
N ILE A 100 2.08 -14.90 -9.16
CA ILE A 100 1.49 -15.72 -8.08
C ILE A 100 1.70 -17.22 -8.39
N PRO A 101 2.47 -17.97 -7.57
CA PRO A 101 2.67 -19.39 -7.79
C PRO A 101 1.39 -20.18 -7.47
N THR A 102 0.96 -21.04 -8.38
CA THR A 102 -0.21 -21.91 -8.19
C THR A 102 0.08 -23.34 -8.61
N ILE A 103 -0.61 -24.30 -7.99
CA ILE A 103 -0.65 -25.70 -8.48
C ILE A 103 -1.55 -25.82 -9.70
N PRO A 104 -1.44 -26.88 -10.53
CA PRO A 104 -2.40 -27.14 -11.61
C PRO A 104 -3.84 -27.16 -11.08
N HIS A 105 -4.72 -26.39 -11.71
CA HIS A 105 -6.12 -26.25 -11.29
C HIS A 105 -7.01 -25.83 -12.46
N VAL A 106 -8.32 -25.90 -12.23
CA VAL A 106 -9.33 -25.41 -13.17
C VAL A 106 -9.75 -24.00 -12.73
N PRO A 107 -9.82 -23.01 -13.65
CA PRO A 107 -10.36 -21.69 -13.33
C PRO A 107 -11.78 -21.79 -12.77
N TRP A 108 -12.15 -20.87 -11.87
CA TRP A 108 -13.46 -20.87 -11.23
C TRP A 108 -14.27 -19.65 -11.65
N VAL A 109 -15.58 -19.86 -11.77
CA VAL A 109 -16.54 -18.77 -11.98
C VAL A 109 -17.55 -18.79 -10.85
N GLN A 110 -17.57 -17.73 -10.04
CA GLN A 110 -18.51 -17.58 -8.94
C GLN A 110 -19.43 -16.38 -9.18
N HIS A 111 -20.70 -16.56 -8.82
CA HIS A 111 -21.68 -15.47 -8.84
C HIS A 111 -21.53 -14.57 -7.62
N ASN A 112 -21.52 -13.26 -7.86
CA ASN A 112 -21.58 -12.27 -6.79
C ASN A 112 -22.94 -12.31 -6.10
N ARG A 113 -22.94 -11.95 -4.81
CA ARG A 113 -24.20 -11.66 -4.12
C ARG A 113 -24.79 -10.37 -4.71
N PRO A 114 -26.14 -10.26 -4.83
CA PRO A 114 -26.77 -9.02 -5.25
C PRO A 114 -26.33 -7.86 -4.36
N ILE A 115 -26.02 -6.72 -4.98
CA ILE A 115 -25.75 -5.48 -4.26
C ILE A 115 -27.10 -4.93 -3.80
N PRO A 116 -27.28 -4.60 -2.51
CA PRO A 116 -28.49 -3.93 -2.04
C PRO A 116 -28.72 -2.63 -2.82
N PRO A 117 -29.94 -2.31 -3.29
CA PRO A 117 -30.20 -1.12 -4.10
C PRO A 117 -29.74 0.19 -3.46
N GLY A 118 -29.84 0.30 -2.13
CA GLY A 118 -29.38 1.48 -1.39
C GLY A 118 -27.87 1.71 -1.38
N LEU A 119 -27.06 0.70 -1.73
CA LEU A 119 -25.59 0.78 -1.77
C LEU A 119 -25.03 0.84 -3.19
N GLU A 120 -25.86 0.63 -4.22
CA GLU A 120 -25.41 0.46 -5.60
C GLU A 120 -24.62 1.66 -6.13
N LYS A 121 -25.09 2.87 -5.85
CA LYS A 121 -24.43 4.11 -6.29
C LYS A 121 -23.03 4.25 -5.69
N GLU A 122 -22.91 4.07 -4.38
CA GLU A 122 -21.64 4.16 -3.66
C GLU A 122 -20.65 3.08 -4.12
N VAL A 123 -21.15 1.86 -4.34
CA VAL A 123 -20.32 0.76 -4.87
C VAL A 123 -19.81 1.06 -6.27
N CYS A 124 -20.66 1.60 -7.15
CA CYS A 124 -20.26 2.01 -8.49
C CYS A 124 -19.21 3.12 -8.46
N GLU A 125 -19.34 4.10 -7.57
CA GLU A 125 -18.34 5.17 -7.37
C GLU A 125 -16.99 4.58 -6.95
N ILE A 126 -16.97 3.70 -5.94
CA ILE A 126 -15.73 3.03 -5.49
C ILE A 126 -15.04 2.26 -6.63
N ILE A 127 -15.81 1.57 -7.48
CA ILE A 127 -15.25 0.83 -8.62
C ILE A 127 -14.64 1.79 -9.64
N ARG A 128 -15.32 2.90 -9.97
CA ARG A 128 -14.81 3.90 -10.91
C ARG A 128 -13.54 4.57 -10.37
N ASP A 129 -13.51 4.91 -9.09
CA ASP A 129 -12.33 5.51 -8.45
C ASP A 129 -11.14 4.55 -8.51
N LYS A 130 -11.38 3.25 -8.25
CA LYS A 130 -10.34 2.21 -8.38
C LYS A 130 -9.85 2.00 -9.80
N ILE A 131 -10.71 2.16 -10.81
CA ILE A 131 -10.29 2.12 -12.22
C ILE A 131 -9.47 3.37 -12.56
N SER A 132 -9.95 4.55 -12.16
CA SER A 132 -9.24 5.83 -12.38
C SER A 132 -7.85 5.84 -11.74
N ALA A 133 -7.73 5.27 -10.54
CA ALA A 133 -6.47 5.11 -9.84
C ALA A 133 -5.55 4.04 -10.45
N GLY A 134 -6.05 3.18 -11.35
CA GLY A 134 -5.29 2.08 -11.95
C GLY A 134 -5.18 0.82 -11.07
N VAL A 135 -6.01 0.65 -10.04
CA VAL A 135 -6.09 -0.63 -9.28
C VAL A 135 -6.82 -1.68 -10.08
N TYR A 136 -7.91 -1.27 -10.74
CA TYR A 136 -8.80 -2.16 -11.46
C TYR A 136 -8.73 -1.85 -12.95
N GLU A 137 -8.80 -2.91 -13.74
CA GLU A 137 -8.92 -2.83 -15.18
C GLU A 137 -9.99 -3.83 -15.67
N PRO A 138 -10.67 -3.54 -16.79
CA PRO A 138 -11.49 -4.53 -17.46
C PRO A 138 -10.64 -5.72 -17.91
N SER A 139 -11.12 -6.94 -17.68
CA SER A 139 -10.40 -8.17 -18.03
C SER A 139 -11.36 -9.22 -18.61
N ASN A 140 -10.84 -10.04 -19.54
CA ASN A 140 -11.50 -11.22 -20.10
C ASN A 140 -10.99 -12.50 -19.42
N SER A 141 -10.85 -12.46 -18.09
CA SER A 141 -10.28 -13.56 -17.30
C SER A 141 -11.20 -14.78 -17.28
N ALA A 142 -10.58 -15.97 -17.25
CA ALA A 142 -11.27 -17.23 -16.95
C ALA A 142 -11.62 -17.38 -15.46
N TYR A 143 -11.10 -16.49 -14.61
CA TYR A 143 -11.35 -16.45 -13.18
C TYR A 143 -12.43 -15.41 -12.84
N ARG A 144 -13.34 -15.78 -11.94
CA ARG A 144 -14.29 -14.85 -11.32
C ARG A 144 -14.52 -15.22 -9.87
N SER A 145 -13.85 -14.51 -8.98
CA SER A 145 -14.06 -14.64 -7.53
C SER A 145 -15.25 -13.80 -7.08
N ARG A 146 -15.97 -14.27 -6.04
CA ARG A 146 -17.01 -13.43 -5.41
C ARG A 146 -16.37 -12.22 -4.75
N TRP A 147 -17.12 -11.13 -4.69
CA TRP A 147 -16.82 -10.02 -3.79
C TRP A 147 -18.09 -9.54 -3.09
N PHE A 148 -17.90 -8.80 -2.00
CA PHE A 148 -18.99 -8.20 -1.23
C PHE A 148 -18.51 -6.93 -0.54
N CYS A 149 -19.46 -6.14 -0.04
CA CYS A 149 -19.16 -4.90 0.63
C CYS A 149 -19.24 -5.05 2.16
N VAL A 150 -18.37 -4.33 2.86
CA VAL A 150 -18.34 -4.25 4.33
C VAL A 150 -18.29 -2.78 4.72
N LEU A 151 -19.09 -2.39 5.71
CA LEU A 151 -19.01 -1.06 6.32
C LEU A 151 -17.84 -1.01 7.32
N LYS A 152 -16.94 -0.04 7.14
CA LYS A 152 -15.90 0.27 8.14
C LYS A 152 -16.55 0.96 9.35
N LYS A 153 -15.81 1.01 10.47
CA LYS A 153 -16.23 1.72 11.70
C LYS A 153 -16.57 3.20 11.46
N ASN A 154 -15.98 3.81 10.44
CA ASN A 154 -16.22 5.21 10.06
C ASN A 154 -17.43 5.38 9.11
N GLY A 155 -18.23 4.34 8.89
CA GLY A 155 -19.40 4.36 8.01
C GLY A 155 -19.10 4.23 6.52
N LYS A 156 -17.83 4.30 6.08
CA LYS A 156 -17.47 4.15 4.66
C LYS A 156 -17.55 2.70 4.21
N LEU A 157 -18.04 2.47 2.99
CA LEU A 157 -18.07 1.15 2.39
C LEU A 157 -16.69 0.70 1.88
N ARG A 158 -16.40 -0.61 1.96
CA ARG A 158 -15.20 -1.24 1.40
C ARG A 158 -15.58 -2.49 0.63
N ILE A 159 -15.07 -2.62 -0.60
CA ILE A 159 -15.16 -3.85 -1.38
C ILE A 159 -14.13 -4.86 -0.86
N VAL A 160 -14.59 -6.10 -0.63
CA VAL A 160 -13.78 -7.23 -0.20
C VAL A 160 -13.91 -8.35 -1.23
N HIS A 161 -12.78 -8.74 -1.82
CA HIS A 161 -12.69 -9.89 -2.72
C HIS A 161 -12.54 -11.17 -1.92
N SER A 162 -13.41 -12.14 -2.17
CA SER A 162 -13.40 -13.46 -1.53
C SER A 162 -12.41 -14.37 -2.25
N LEU A 163 -11.12 -14.20 -1.95
CA LEU A 163 -10.02 -14.94 -2.57
C LEU A 163 -9.83 -16.37 -2.01
N GLU A 164 -10.86 -16.96 -1.39
CA GLU A 164 -10.77 -18.34 -0.88
C GLU A 164 -10.45 -19.39 -1.95
N PRO A 165 -10.99 -19.32 -3.18
CA PRO A 165 -10.61 -20.26 -4.24
C PRO A 165 -9.15 -20.09 -4.68
N LEU A 166 -8.70 -18.85 -4.85
CA LEU A 166 -7.32 -18.54 -5.19
C LEU A 166 -6.37 -19.04 -4.11
N ASN A 167 -6.66 -18.74 -2.84
CA ASN A 167 -5.89 -19.23 -1.70
C ASN A 167 -5.84 -20.76 -1.60
N ARG A 168 -6.75 -21.52 -2.22
CA ARG A 168 -6.69 -22.99 -2.23
C ARG A 168 -5.67 -23.53 -3.23
N VAL A 169 -5.34 -22.76 -4.25
CA VAL A 169 -4.45 -23.16 -5.34
C VAL A 169 -3.10 -22.45 -5.27
N THR A 170 -3.02 -21.31 -4.57
CA THR A 170 -1.77 -20.59 -4.33
C THR A 170 -0.80 -21.41 -3.48
N ILE A 171 0.45 -21.49 -3.94
CA ILE A 171 1.55 -22.08 -3.19
C ILE A 171 2.04 -21.05 -2.17
N ARG A 172 2.15 -21.47 -0.91
CA ARG A 172 2.56 -20.61 0.19
C ARG A 172 4.04 -20.21 0.07
N HIS A 173 4.33 -18.92 0.18
CA HIS A 173 5.68 -18.44 0.41
C HIS A 173 6.16 -18.80 1.83
N SER A 174 7.38 -19.31 1.97
CA SER A 174 7.96 -19.76 3.25
C SER A 174 8.43 -18.61 4.16
N GLY A 175 8.51 -17.39 3.64
CA GLY A 175 8.91 -16.21 4.40
C GLY A 175 7.99 -15.95 5.58
N VAL A 176 8.57 -15.92 6.77
CA VAL A 176 7.90 -15.55 8.00
C VAL A 176 8.31 -14.12 8.34
N PRO A 177 7.37 -13.24 8.75
CA PRO A 177 7.73 -11.93 9.24
C PRO A 177 8.75 -12.03 10.39
N PRO A 178 9.67 -11.05 10.53
CA PRO A 178 10.58 -11.02 11.66
C PRO A 178 9.80 -10.90 12.98
N PHE A 179 10.42 -11.34 14.08
CA PHE A 179 9.82 -11.19 15.41
C PHE A 179 9.69 -9.71 15.78
N PRO A 180 8.48 -9.23 16.11
CA PRO A 180 8.26 -7.82 16.45
C PRO A 180 9.14 -7.33 17.60
N ASP A 181 9.36 -8.17 18.62
CA ASP A 181 10.17 -7.81 19.78
C ASP A 181 11.64 -7.54 19.41
N HIS A 182 12.23 -8.38 18.55
CA HIS A 182 13.60 -8.15 18.06
C HIS A 182 13.70 -6.87 17.25
N VAL A 183 12.69 -6.57 16.43
CA VAL A 183 12.63 -5.32 15.67
C VAL A 183 12.51 -4.14 16.63
N ALA A 184 11.66 -4.22 17.66
CA ALA A 184 11.49 -3.17 18.66
C ALA A 184 12.77 -2.93 19.49
N GLU A 185 13.44 -3.99 19.92
CA GLU A 185 14.71 -3.93 20.66
C GLU A 185 15.82 -3.24 19.86
N SER A 186 15.81 -3.35 18.54
CA SER A 186 16.79 -2.63 17.69
C SER A 186 16.70 -1.10 17.81
N PHE A 187 15.58 -0.59 18.33
CA PHE A 187 15.37 0.84 18.62
C PHE A 187 15.64 1.19 20.08
N ALA A 188 16.05 0.25 20.93
CA ALA A 188 16.36 0.52 22.33
C ALA A 188 17.48 1.57 22.46
N GLY A 189 17.30 2.51 23.40
CA GLY A 189 18.24 3.61 23.63
C GLY A 189 18.23 4.73 22.57
N ARG A 190 17.37 4.66 21.54
CA ARG A 190 17.14 5.79 20.62
C ARG A 190 16.32 6.86 21.33
N ILE A 191 16.79 8.10 21.27
CA ILE A 191 16.11 9.26 21.89
C ILE A 191 14.88 9.67 21.07
N CYS A 192 14.87 9.42 19.76
CA CYS A 192 13.81 9.75 18.84
C CYS A 192 13.63 8.63 17.82
N SER A 193 12.38 8.28 17.54
CA SER A 193 11.98 7.33 16.51
C SER A 193 10.89 7.95 15.66
N ALA A 194 10.89 7.65 14.37
CA ALA A 194 9.82 8.02 13.45
C ALA A 194 9.21 6.74 12.87
N THR A 195 7.88 6.71 12.78
CA THR A 195 7.15 5.61 12.17
C THR A 195 6.41 6.14 10.96
N LEU A 196 6.61 5.50 9.82
CA LEU A 196 5.92 5.76 8.57
C LEU A 196 5.15 4.51 8.18
N ASP A 197 3.97 4.69 7.61
CA ASP A 197 3.15 3.60 7.08
C ASP A 197 2.99 3.77 5.57
N LEU A 198 3.00 2.66 4.83
CA LEU A 198 2.81 2.68 3.39
C LEU A 198 1.33 2.84 3.07
N TYR A 199 1.00 3.87 2.30
CA TYR A 199 -0.37 4.15 1.92
C TYR A 199 -0.88 3.12 0.92
N VAL A 200 -1.76 2.22 1.37
CA VAL A 200 -2.27 1.09 0.55
C VAL A 200 -1.11 0.18 0.08
N GLY A 201 -0.19 -0.16 0.99
CA GLY A 201 1.08 -0.82 0.64
C GLY A 201 1.03 -2.12 -0.18
N TYR A 202 -0.12 -2.80 -0.30
CA TYR A 202 -0.25 -3.96 -1.23
C TYR A 202 -0.42 -3.54 -2.69
N ASP A 203 -1.04 -2.38 -2.95
CA ASP A 203 -1.32 -1.89 -4.31
C ASP A 203 -0.08 -1.27 -4.96
N GLU A 204 1.00 -1.05 -4.20
CA GLU A 204 2.24 -0.47 -4.72
C GLU A 204 3.01 -1.42 -5.64
N ARG A 205 2.78 -2.74 -5.52
CA ARG A 205 3.39 -3.77 -6.37
C ARG A 205 2.49 -4.14 -7.53
N LEU A 206 3.09 -4.18 -8.71
CA LEU A 206 2.44 -4.70 -9.90
C LEU A 206 2.31 -6.22 -9.84
N ILE A 207 1.26 -6.74 -10.46
CA ILE A 207 1.02 -8.18 -10.64
C ILE A 207 1.38 -8.54 -12.07
N ASP A 208 2.10 -9.65 -12.24
CA ASP A 208 2.42 -10.18 -13.56
C ASP A 208 1.13 -10.64 -14.27
N PRO A 209 0.87 -10.24 -15.54
CA PRO A 209 -0.34 -10.62 -16.28
C PRO A 209 -0.57 -12.13 -16.44
N ALA A 210 0.46 -12.97 -16.27
CA ALA A 210 0.34 -14.42 -16.27
C ALA A 210 -0.21 -14.99 -14.96
N SER A 211 -0.43 -14.14 -13.95
CA SER A 211 -1.02 -14.55 -12.67
C SER A 211 -2.52 -14.82 -12.79
N PRO A 212 -3.08 -15.77 -12.00
CA PRO A 212 -4.51 -16.05 -12.00
C PRO A 212 -5.28 -14.96 -11.24
N THR A 213 -5.68 -13.93 -11.98
CA THR A 213 -6.48 -12.78 -11.50
C THR A 213 -7.82 -12.70 -12.20
#